data_AF-A0A173GN51-F1
#
_entry.id   AF-A0A173GN51-F1
#
_cell.length_a   1.000
_cell.length_b   1.000
_cell.length_c   1.000
_cell.angle_alpha   90.00
_cell.angle_beta   90.00
_cell.angle_gamma   90.00
#
_symmetry.space_group_name_H-M   'P 1'
#
loop_
_entity.id
_entity.type
_entity.pdbx_description
1 polymer ?
#
loop_
_entity_poly.entity_id
_entity_poly.type
_entity_poly.pdbx_seq_one_letter_code
_entity_poly.pdbx_strand_id
1 'polypeptide(L)'
;MGLPAALSAALGASSRGCVGSDDVTTLDADICQSAPRGLQSRQQQEVEEKQDAMPVKDAIKGLKADLEGFLGRRNAQTDGVAPQSAIETHWRPEFASDTAVSAEWEHKIGNGQDGWGNQESQYYTAESKNSYHKEGHLILRAVANNNSNPPELSSARLVSRRTLGRDQGVLTANIKLPCAKGLWPAFWLLPKEPFSWPTDGEVDIAESWDGDLINHSCFHWGTWANEELWKHSLMETRIDDMCERFVRFDFAWRQLPENPGQSKMVWYIDGKRVMKAVPRGNRPLRDMTVVLNIAMGGIVVQHKIPDNGEYEMVVASMSMTSEPEGGWRRFEDDWDALKEAYSGSNPQPGPVNLRSMTN
;
A
#
# COMPACT_ATOMS: atom_id res chain seq x y z
N MET A 1 3.66 -62.74 2.08
CA MET A 1 3.52 -62.30 3.48
C MET A 1 3.22 -60.81 3.44
N GLY A 2 2.15 -60.22 3.97
CA GLY A 2 0.95 -60.63 4.68
C GLY A 2 0.17 -59.32 4.90
N LEU A 3 -1.13 -59.35 4.59
CA LEU A 3 -2.12 -58.29 4.88
C LEU A 3 -2.30 -58.10 6.41
N PRO A 4 -2.88 -56.98 6.89
CA PRO A 4 -4.34 -56.67 6.82
C PRO A 4 -4.63 -55.20 6.42
N ALA A 5 -5.74 -54.72 5.85
CA ALA A 5 -7.19 -55.02 5.81
C ALA A 5 -7.98 -54.83 7.13
N ALA A 6 -8.73 -53.70 7.22
CA ALA A 6 -10.04 -53.48 7.87
C ALA A 6 -10.22 -51.95 8.09
N LEU A 7 -11.37 -51.28 7.97
CA LEU A 7 -12.76 -51.69 7.81
C LEU A 7 -13.59 -50.49 7.27
N SER A 8 -14.62 -50.79 6.48
CA SER A 8 -15.72 -49.88 6.11
C SER A 8 -16.94 -50.14 6.99
N ALA A 9 -17.71 -49.12 7.35
CA ALA A 9 -19.15 -49.24 7.63
C ALA A 9 -19.85 -47.89 7.51
N ALA A 10 -20.80 -47.82 6.57
CA ALA A 10 -21.82 -46.79 6.45
C ALA A 10 -22.97 -47.05 7.42
N LEU A 11 -23.74 -46.01 7.77
CA LEU A 11 -25.19 -46.09 8.05
C LEU A 11 -25.82 -44.72 7.80
N GLY A 12 -26.85 -44.71 6.94
CA GLY A 12 -27.78 -43.60 6.77
C GLY A 12 -29.20 -44.02 7.18
N ALA A 13 -30.03 -43.02 7.49
CA ALA A 13 -31.51 -42.95 7.39
C ALA A 13 -31.94 -41.65 8.09
N SER A 14 -32.48 -40.63 7.42
CA SER A 14 -33.86 -40.48 6.89
C SER A 14 -34.96 -40.39 7.96
N SER A 15 -35.57 -39.21 8.10
CA SER A 15 -36.96 -38.92 7.67
C SER A 15 -37.72 -37.94 8.58
N ARG A 16 -38.70 -37.27 7.96
CA ARG A 16 -39.83 -36.46 8.48
C ARG A 16 -39.47 -35.00 8.77
N GLY A 17 -40.01 -33.98 8.09
CA GLY A 17 -41.23 -33.86 7.29
C GLY A 17 -42.26 -33.02 8.05
N CYS A 18 -42.67 -31.90 7.46
CA CYS A 18 -44.02 -31.33 7.58
C CYS A 18 -44.24 -30.35 6.42
N VAL A 19 -45.38 -30.54 5.77
CA VAL A 19 -45.97 -29.80 4.65
C VAL A 19 -47.18 -29.05 5.19
N GLY A 20 -47.53 -27.93 4.55
CA GLY A 20 -48.86 -27.31 4.58
C GLY A 20 -48.82 -25.84 4.99
N SER A 21 -49.60 -24.90 4.48
CA SER A 21 -50.48 -24.76 3.31
C SER A 21 -51.33 -23.50 3.62
N ASP A 22 -51.42 -22.59 2.66
CA ASP A 22 -52.57 -21.75 2.25
C ASP A 22 -53.33 -20.80 3.21
N ASP A 23 -54.00 -19.85 2.55
CA ASP A 23 -55.02 -18.85 2.93
C ASP A 23 -54.55 -17.48 3.45
N VAL A 24 -54.61 -16.38 2.66
CA VAL A 24 -55.77 -15.61 2.14
C VAL A 24 -56.57 -14.93 3.26
N THR A 25 -56.55 -13.60 3.31
CA THR A 25 -57.74 -12.72 3.27
C THR A 25 -57.39 -11.23 3.36
N THR A 26 -58.19 -10.44 2.65
CA THR A 26 -58.20 -8.99 2.46
C THR A 26 -59.14 -8.26 3.44
N LEU A 27 -58.86 -6.96 3.63
CA LEU A 27 -59.80 -5.82 3.85
C LEU A 27 -60.59 -5.67 5.17
N ASP A 28 -60.43 -4.49 5.80
CA ASP A 28 -61.44 -3.48 6.23
C ASP A 28 -60.80 -2.57 7.32
N ALA A 29 -60.59 -1.24 7.16
CA ALA A 29 -61.51 -0.09 7.05
C ALA A 29 -62.25 0.28 8.36
N ASP A 30 -61.85 1.40 9.00
CA ASP A 30 -62.68 2.43 9.69
C ASP A 30 -61.76 3.41 10.46
N ILE A 31 -61.56 4.66 10.01
CA ILE A 31 -62.36 5.90 10.24
C ILE A 31 -62.42 6.35 11.71
N CYS A 32 -61.76 7.49 12.00
CA CYS A 32 -62.39 8.56 12.79
C CYS A 32 -61.69 9.92 12.57
N GLN A 33 -62.45 10.86 12.01
CA GLN A 33 -62.12 12.27 11.83
C GLN A 33 -62.47 13.07 13.09
N SER A 34 -61.82 14.22 13.31
CA SER A 34 -62.53 15.51 13.46
C SER A 34 -61.57 16.70 13.65
N ALA A 35 -61.72 17.70 12.77
CA ALA A 35 -61.44 19.11 13.04
C ALA A 35 -62.73 19.79 13.51
N PRO A 36 -62.71 21.07 13.93
CA PRO A 36 -63.30 22.06 13.02
C PRO A 36 -62.65 23.46 12.97
N ARG A 37 -63.18 24.20 11.98
CA ARG A 37 -62.84 25.50 11.38
C ARG A 37 -63.20 26.74 12.22
N GLY A 38 -62.64 27.89 11.83
CA GLY A 38 -63.28 29.20 12.02
C GLY A 38 -62.50 30.39 11.44
N LEU A 39 -62.97 30.96 10.33
CA LEU A 39 -62.59 32.29 9.80
C LEU A 39 -63.39 33.38 10.53
N GLN A 40 -62.80 34.55 10.79
CA GLN A 40 -63.44 35.86 10.66
C GLN A 40 -62.43 37.03 10.71
N SER A 41 -62.86 38.19 10.23
CA SER A 41 -62.11 39.28 9.60
C SER A 41 -61.98 40.59 10.41
N ARG A 42 -60.94 41.38 10.08
CA ARG A 42 -60.75 42.86 10.18
C ARG A 42 -60.78 43.53 11.57
N GLN A 43 -59.67 44.20 11.93
CA GLN A 43 -59.61 45.67 12.15
C GLN A 43 -58.16 46.17 12.26
N GLN A 44 -57.96 47.41 11.82
CA GLN A 44 -56.71 48.16 11.76
C GLN A 44 -56.23 48.59 13.15
N GLN A 45 -54.91 48.60 13.37
CA GLN A 45 -54.26 49.48 14.33
C GLN A 45 -52.91 49.93 13.72
N GLU A 46 -52.84 51.22 13.39
CA GLU A 46 -51.60 51.92 13.05
C GLU A 46 -50.78 52.10 14.33
N VAL A 47 -49.51 51.71 14.28
CA VAL A 47 -48.48 52.13 15.24
C VAL A 47 -47.41 52.85 14.43
N GLU A 48 -47.33 54.17 14.59
CA GLU A 48 -46.20 54.97 14.13
C GLU A 48 -44.93 54.53 14.86
N GLU A 49 -44.00 53.89 14.15
CA GLU A 49 -42.64 53.68 14.62
C GLU A 49 -41.70 54.63 13.88
N LYS A 50 -41.17 55.60 14.64
CA LYS A 50 -40.18 56.58 14.18
C LYS A 50 -38.90 55.84 13.72
N GLN A 51 -38.57 55.98 12.44
CA GLN A 51 -37.24 55.62 11.93
C GLN A 51 -36.20 56.65 12.39
N ASP A 52 -35.47 56.32 13.46
CA ASP A 52 -34.16 56.93 13.72
C ASP A 52 -33.14 56.30 12.76
N ALA A 53 -33.00 56.89 11.57
CA ALA A 53 -31.96 56.53 10.63
C ALA A 53 -30.60 57.02 11.18
N MET A 54 -29.77 56.08 11.65
CA MET A 54 -28.35 56.37 11.90
C MET A 54 -27.70 56.88 10.60
N PRO A 55 -26.94 57.98 10.62
CA PRO A 55 -26.23 58.45 9.44
C PRO A 55 -25.31 57.34 8.92
N VAL A 56 -25.41 57.00 7.63
CA VAL A 56 -24.60 55.97 6.96
C VAL A 56 -23.09 56.10 7.26
N LYS A 57 -22.62 57.31 7.57
CA LYS A 57 -21.23 57.58 7.99
C LYS A 57 -20.85 56.92 9.31
N ASP A 58 -21.76 56.85 10.28
CA ASP A 58 -21.48 56.27 11.60
C ASP A 58 -21.51 54.74 11.57
N ALA A 59 -22.39 54.16 10.74
CA ALA A 59 -22.39 52.72 10.45
C ALA A 59 -21.09 52.27 9.76
N ILE A 60 -20.59 53.05 8.79
CA ILE A 60 -19.31 52.78 8.11
C ILE A 60 -18.12 52.92 9.07
N LYS A 61 -18.19 53.86 10.02
CA LYS A 61 -17.14 54.06 11.02
C LYS A 61 -17.09 52.89 12.03
N GLY A 62 -18.25 52.36 12.45
CA GLY A 62 -18.34 51.15 13.26
C GLY A 62 -17.74 49.92 12.57
N LEU A 63 -18.11 49.69 11.31
CA LEU A 63 -17.58 48.60 10.48
C LEU A 63 -16.06 48.65 10.31
N LYS A 64 -15.47 49.86 10.18
CA LYS A 64 -14.01 50.01 10.12
C LYS A 64 -13.33 49.71 11.45
N ALA A 65 -13.90 50.16 12.57
CA ALA A 65 -13.36 49.88 13.90
C ALA A 65 -13.44 48.38 14.24
N ASP A 66 -14.51 47.70 13.82
CA ASP A 66 -14.66 46.25 13.99
C ASP A 66 -13.69 45.47 13.09
N LEU A 67 -13.44 45.94 11.86
CA LEU A 67 -12.46 45.35 10.95
C LEU A 67 -11.03 45.53 11.47
N GLU A 68 -10.69 46.71 11.99
CA GLU A 68 -9.39 46.99 12.61
C GLU A 68 -9.21 46.17 13.90
N GLY A 69 -10.26 46.01 14.71
CA GLY A 69 -10.25 45.12 15.87
C GLY A 69 -10.10 43.64 15.51
N PHE A 70 -10.71 43.19 14.40
CA PHE A 70 -10.59 41.82 13.90
C PHE A 70 -9.20 41.54 13.29
N LEU A 71 -8.62 42.49 12.56
CA LEU A 71 -7.26 42.40 12.04
C LEU A 71 -6.21 42.48 13.15
N GLY A 72 -6.44 43.31 14.18
CA GLY A 72 -5.60 43.36 15.38
C GLY A 72 -5.61 42.05 16.17
N ARG A 73 -6.77 41.38 16.28
CA ARG A 73 -6.87 40.04 16.92
C ARG A 73 -6.22 38.93 16.09
N ARG A 74 -6.26 39.00 14.75
CA ARG A 74 -5.50 38.06 13.90
C ARG A 74 -3.99 38.21 14.09
N ASN A 75 -3.48 39.44 14.13
CA ASN A 75 -2.05 39.68 14.31
C ASN A 75 -1.56 39.34 15.73
N ALA A 76 -2.42 39.40 16.74
CA ALA A 76 -2.09 38.96 18.10
C ALA A 76 -2.20 37.43 18.30
N GLN A 77 -2.73 36.68 17.32
CA GLN A 77 -2.90 35.23 17.37
C GLN A 77 -1.93 34.48 16.43
N THR A 78 -1.01 35.19 15.77
CA THR A 78 0.06 34.60 14.93
C THR A 78 1.41 34.47 15.63
N ASP A 79 1.55 34.99 16.86
CA ASP A 79 2.76 34.83 17.66
C ASP A 79 2.73 33.49 18.41
N GLY A 80 3.00 32.39 17.71
CA GLY A 80 3.18 31.09 18.37
C GLY A 80 2.97 29.82 17.54
N VAL A 81 2.69 29.92 16.24
CA VAL A 81 2.78 28.73 15.36
C VAL A 81 4.15 28.78 14.71
N ALA A 82 5.08 28.00 15.23
CA ALA A 82 6.33 27.72 14.54
C ALA A 82 5.99 27.29 13.10
N PRO A 83 6.66 27.82 12.05
CA PRO A 83 6.40 27.38 10.69
C PRO A 83 6.54 25.87 10.66
N GLN A 84 5.49 25.18 10.19
CA GLN A 84 5.52 23.75 9.95
C GLN A 84 6.74 23.52 9.04
N SER A 85 7.73 22.78 9.56
CA SER A 85 8.95 22.43 8.84
C SER A 85 8.58 22.00 7.41
N ALA A 86 9.09 22.70 6.40
CA ALA A 86 8.84 22.31 5.02
C ALA A 86 9.41 20.89 4.83
N ILE A 87 8.58 19.95 4.37
CA ILE A 87 9.01 18.57 4.14
C ILE A 87 10.16 18.58 3.12
N GLU A 88 11.36 18.20 3.55
CA GLU A 88 12.56 18.18 2.72
C GLU A 88 12.52 16.94 1.81
N THR A 89 12.48 17.14 0.50
CA THR A 89 12.67 16.06 -0.48
C THR A 89 14.15 15.90 -0.77
N HIS A 90 14.70 14.71 -0.52
CA HIS A 90 16.13 14.46 -0.64
C HIS A 90 16.48 13.43 -1.72
N TRP A 91 15.48 12.72 -2.24
CA TRP A 91 15.59 12.02 -3.52
C TRP A 91 14.24 12.02 -4.24
N ARG A 92 14.29 12.21 -5.56
CA ARG A 92 13.17 12.07 -6.48
C ARG A 92 13.76 11.71 -7.85
N PRO A 93 13.60 10.47 -8.34
CA PRO A 93 14.10 10.09 -9.66
C PRO A 93 13.38 10.88 -10.76
N GLU A 94 14.09 11.15 -11.86
CA GLU A 94 13.55 11.81 -13.05
C GLU A 94 12.93 10.78 -14.00
N PHE A 95 11.70 11.05 -14.45
CA PHE A 95 10.93 10.17 -15.34
C PHE A 95 10.64 10.82 -16.70
N ALA A 96 11.36 11.89 -17.05
CA ALA A 96 11.33 12.48 -18.37
C ALA A 96 11.69 11.44 -19.45
N SER A 97 10.94 11.45 -20.57
CA SER A 97 11.05 10.46 -21.65
C SER A 97 12.43 10.41 -22.31
N ASP A 98 13.22 11.48 -22.25
CA ASP A 98 14.58 11.58 -22.79
C ASP A 98 15.67 11.19 -21.77
N THR A 99 15.30 10.95 -20.51
CA THR A 99 16.20 10.47 -19.47
C THR A 99 16.37 8.95 -19.62
N ALA A 100 17.62 8.48 -19.69
CA ALA A 100 17.88 7.05 -19.68
C ALA A 100 17.47 6.44 -18.33
N VAL A 101 16.79 5.29 -18.33
CA VAL A 101 16.45 4.54 -17.10
C VAL A 101 17.70 4.29 -16.26
N SER A 102 18.84 4.04 -16.93
CA SER A 102 20.12 3.80 -16.26
C SER A 102 20.71 4.99 -15.50
N ALA A 103 20.14 6.20 -15.63
CA ALA A 103 20.56 7.39 -14.89
C ALA A 103 20.28 7.26 -13.39
N GLU A 104 19.13 6.67 -13.02
CA GLU A 104 18.70 6.48 -11.62
C GLU A 104 18.79 5.01 -11.19
N TRP A 105 18.82 4.07 -12.15
CA TRP A 105 18.67 2.65 -11.90
C TRP A 105 19.84 1.82 -12.48
N GLU A 106 20.16 0.72 -11.81
CA GLU A 106 20.96 -0.38 -12.33
C GLU A 106 20.04 -1.53 -12.72
N HIS A 107 20.19 -2.04 -13.94
CA HIS A 107 19.50 -3.25 -14.38
C HIS A 107 20.23 -4.49 -13.90
N LYS A 108 19.53 -5.37 -13.17
CA LYS A 108 19.97 -6.74 -12.96
C LYS A 108 19.57 -7.58 -14.18
N ILE A 109 20.50 -8.37 -14.70
CA ILE A 109 20.38 -9.06 -15.99
C ILE A 109 20.32 -10.57 -15.79
N GLY A 110 19.49 -11.24 -16.59
CA GLY A 110 19.38 -12.68 -16.65
C GLY A 110 18.34 -13.27 -15.70
N ASN A 111 18.44 -14.59 -15.52
CA ASN A 111 17.54 -15.38 -14.67
C ASN A 111 18.17 -15.68 -13.28
N GLY A 112 19.32 -15.07 -12.96
CA GLY A 112 20.00 -15.27 -11.68
C GLY A 112 20.39 -16.73 -11.43
N GLN A 113 20.82 -17.03 -10.21
CA GLN A 113 21.00 -18.41 -9.76
C GLN A 113 19.63 -18.99 -9.38
N ASP A 114 19.29 -20.17 -9.89
CA ASP A 114 18.04 -20.90 -9.62
C ASP A 114 16.75 -20.06 -9.78
N GLY A 115 16.70 -19.20 -10.81
CA GLY A 115 15.56 -18.30 -11.00
C GLY A 115 15.48 -17.25 -9.90
N TRP A 116 16.59 -16.57 -9.63
CA TRP A 116 16.77 -15.61 -8.53
C TRP A 116 16.47 -16.16 -7.13
N GLY A 117 16.71 -17.47 -6.94
CA GLY A 117 16.42 -18.19 -5.68
C GLY A 117 14.96 -18.60 -5.51
N ASN A 118 14.08 -18.18 -6.42
CA ASN A 118 12.64 -18.40 -6.35
C ASN A 118 12.10 -19.25 -7.50
N GLN A 119 12.97 -19.82 -8.35
CA GLN A 119 12.60 -20.58 -9.55
C GLN A 119 11.76 -19.75 -10.55
N GLU A 120 12.05 -18.45 -10.60
CA GLU A 120 11.47 -17.51 -11.57
C GLU A 120 11.83 -17.91 -13.01
N SER A 121 10.96 -17.66 -13.98
CA SER A 121 11.08 -18.13 -15.37
C SER A 121 11.53 -17.07 -16.37
N GLN A 122 11.48 -15.78 -16.01
CA GLN A 122 11.87 -14.69 -16.90
C GLN A 122 13.39 -14.49 -17.00
N TYR A 123 13.84 -13.94 -18.12
CA TYR A 123 15.15 -13.33 -18.27
C TYR A 123 15.04 -11.81 -18.12
N TYR A 124 15.64 -11.23 -17.08
CA TYR A 124 15.68 -9.77 -16.93
C TYR A 124 16.65 -9.14 -17.95
N THR A 125 16.27 -8.02 -18.56
CA THR A 125 17.07 -7.32 -19.56
C THR A 125 17.22 -5.82 -19.23
N ALA A 126 18.11 -5.14 -19.95
CA ALA A 126 18.18 -3.68 -20.00
C ALA A 126 17.58 -3.11 -21.31
N GLU A 127 16.81 -3.91 -22.04
CA GLU A 127 16.23 -3.48 -23.31
C GLU A 127 15.10 -2.47 -23.08
N SER A 128 14.96 -1.50 -23.99
CA SER A 128 13.91 -0.49 -23.93
C SER A 128 12.49 -1.06 -24.04
N LYS A 129 12.35 -2.31 -24.51
CA LYS A 129 11.06 -3.02 -24.48
C LYS A 129 10.63 -3.42 -23.07
N ASN A 130 11.57 -3.56 -22.13
CA ASN A 130 11.31 -4.04 -20.77
C ASN A 130 11.36 -2.93 -19.72
N SER A 131 12.07 -1.83 -19.97
CA SER A 131 12.01 -0.64 -19.12
C SER A 131 12.29 0.64 -19.88
N TYR A 132 11.47 1.66 -19.68
CA TYR A 132 11.57 2.93 -20.38
C TYR A 132 10.76 4.02 -19.66
N HIS A 133 11.03 5.28 -20.00
CA HIS A 133 10.20 6.40 -19.54
C HIS A 133 9.19 6.79 -20.63
N LYS A 134 7.94 7.04 -20.23
CA LYS A 134 6.89 7.52 -21.13
C LYS A 134 5.92 8.38 -20.36
N GLU A 135 5.60 9.55 -20.92
CA GLU A 135 4.60 10.49 -20.38
C GLU A 135 4.86 10.90 -18.92
N GLY A 136 6.14 11.01 -18.53
CA GLY A 136 6.54 11.37 -17.16
C GLY A 136 6.47 10.20 -16.15
N HIS A 137 6.33 8.96 -16.63
CA HIS A 137 6.30 7.76 -15.81
C HIS A 137 7.46 6.83 -16.13
N LEU A 138 7.94 6.08 -15.14
CA LEU A 138 8.79 4.91 -15.34
C LEU A 138 7.92 3.68 -15.57
N ILE A 139 8.15 3.00 -16.69
CA ILE A 139 7.44 1.77 -17.08
C ILE A 139 8.41 0.59 -16.96
N LEU A 140 7.99 -0.46 -16.26
CA LEU A 140 8.58 -1.79 -16.37
C LEU A 140 7.57 -2.67 -17.09
N ARG A 141 8.01 -3.41 -18.11
CA ARG A 141 7.16 -4.26 -18.93
C ARG A 141 7.68 -5.70 -18.94
N ALA A 142 6.87 -6.61 -18.44
CA ALA A 142 7.02 -8.04 -18.67
C ALA A 142 6.41 -8.40 -20.03
N VAL A 143 7.15 -9.18 -20.83
CA VAL A 143 6.71 -9.66 -22.14
C VAL A 143 6.77 -11.18 -22.13
N ALA A 144 5.62 -11.81 -22.38
CA ALA A 144 5.47 -13.25 -22.43
C ALA A 144 5.15 -13.73 -23.85
N ASN A 145 5.97 -14.65 -24.37
CA ASN A 145 5.76 -15.34 -25.63
C ASN A 145 5.92 -16.86 -25.44
N ASN A 146 4.79 -17.53 -25.28
CA ASN A 146 4.65 -18.96 -25.10
C ASN A 146 4.60 -19.74 -26.43
N ASN A 147 4.80 -19.06 -27.58
CA ASN A 147 4.81 -19.72 -28.90
C ASN A 147 6.15 -20.40 -29.20
N SER A 148 7.19 -20.14 -28.41
CA SER A 148 8.50 -20.78 -28.48
C SER A 148 8.60 -21.97 -27.52
N ASN A 149 9.57 -22.86 -27.75
CA ASN A 149 9.90 -23.94 -26.82
C ASN A 149 11.42 -23.94 -26.54
N PRO A 150 11.86 -23.48 -25.34
CA PRO A 150 11.05 -23.04 -24.21
C PRO A 150 10.35 -21.68 -24.45
N PRO A 151 9.34 -21.31 -23.64
CA PRO A 151 8.72 -19.99 -23.66
C PRO A 151 9.74 -18.86 -23.52
N GLU A 152 9.57 -17.80 -24.29
CA GLU A 152 10.37 -16.58 -24.25
C GLU A 152 9.73 -15.57 -23.29
N LEU A 153 10.32 -15.44 -22.11
CA LEU A 153 9.83 -14.57 -21.05
C LEU A 153 10.90 -13.51 -20.74
N SER A 154 10.58 -12.22 -20.91
CA SER A 154 11.50 -11.13 -20.60
C SER A 154 10.86 -10.07 -19.70
N SER A 155 11.65 -9.45 -18.84
CA SER A 155 11.18 -8.41 -17.92
C SER A 155 12.33 -7.46 -17.53
N ALA A 156 12.09 -6.56 -16.58
CA ALA A 156 13.12 -5.73 -15.95
C ALA A 156 13.16 -5.92 -14.42
N ARG A 157 14.38 -5.88 -13.87
CA ARG A 157 14.66 -5.75 -12.43
C ARG A 157 15.62 -4.58 -12.24
N LEU A 158 15.11 -3.52 -11.64
CA LEU A 158 15.81 -2.25 -11.45
C LEU A 158 16.19 -2.11 -9.97
N VAL A 159 17.44 -1.72 -9.71
CA VAL A 159 17.93 -1.36 -8.37
C VAL A 159 18.35 0.10 -8.39
N SER A 160 17.89 0.90 -7.43
CA SER A 160 18.25 2.32 -7.39
C SER A 160 19.75 2.49 -7.16
N ARG A 161 20.36 3.47 -7.83
CA ARG A 161 21.77 3.84 -7.61
C ARG A 161 22.00 4.49 -6.24
N ARG A 162 20.93 5.02 -5.64
CA ARG A 162 20.94 5.62 -4.30
C ARG A 162 20.42 4.63 -3.27
N THR A 163 20.96 4.71 -2.07
CA THR A 163 20.35 4.10 -0.88
C THR A 163 19.37 5.06 -0.23
N LEU A 164 18.62 4.60 0.77
CA LEU A 164 17.76 5.47 1.58
C LEU A 164 18.56 6.59 2.25
N GLY A 165 19.84 6.36 2.56
CA GLY A 165 20.83 7.40 2.89
C GLY A 165 20.59 8.21 4.16
N ARG A 166 19.49 7.95 4.89
CA ARG A 166 19.09 8.65 6.11
C ARG A 166 18.59 7.68 7.17
N ASP A 167 18.83 8.01 8.43
CA ASP A 167 18.38 7.22 9.59
C ASP A 167 16.87 7.34 9.84
N GLN A 168 16.22 8.30 9.19
CA GLN A 168 14.78 8.43 9.18
C GLN A 168 14.29 9.06 7.87
N GLY A 169 13.07 8.75 7.49
CA GLY A 169 12.41 9.32 6.34
C GLY A 169 11.16 8.53 5.94
N VAL A 170 10.60 8.91 4.81
CA VAL A 170 9.56 8.15 4.12
C VAL A 170 9.92 8.01 2.65
N LEU A 171 9.73 6.81 2.12
CA LEU A 171 9.77 6.52 0.70
C LEU A 171 8.33 6.35 0.21
N THR A 172 7.90 7.21 -0.70
CA THR A 172 6.55 7.19 -1.28
C THR A 172 6.62 6.89 -2.77
N ALA A 173 5.77 5.99 -3.24
CA ALA A 173 5.58 5.73 -4.67
C ALA A 173 4.10 5.62 -5.03
N ASN A 174 3.72 6.15 -6.19
CA ASN A 174 2.40 5.93 -6.79
C ASN A 174 2.58 4.95 -7.95
N ILE A 175 2.07 3.73 -7.79
CA ILE A 175 2.33 2.62 -8.72
C ILE A 175 1.01 1.99 -9.14
N LYS A 176 0.83 1.77 -10.44
CA LYS A 176 -0.19 0.85 -10.97
C LYS A 176 0.49 -0.48 -11.24
N LEU A 177 0.04 -1.54 -10.55
CA LEU A 177 0.61 -2.88 -10.67
C LEU A 177 -0.11 -3.67 -11.77
N PRO A 178 0.60 -4.49 -12.55
CA PRO A 178 -0.04 -5.43 -13.45
C PRO A 178 -0.64 -6.59 -12.65
N CYS A 179 -1.83 -7.03 -13.04
CA CYS A 179 -2.48 -8.19 -12.43
C CYS A 179 -2.77 -9.23 -13.49
N ALA A 180 -2.02 -10.32 -13.45
CA ALA A 180 -2.30 -11.48 -14.28
C ALA A 180 -1.73 -12.73 -13.61
N LYS A 181 -2.32 -13.87 -13.98
CA LYS A 181 -1.85 -15.18 -13.57
C LYS A 181 -0.35 -15.32 -13.84
N GLY A 182 0.37 -15.90 -12.89
CA GLY A 182 1.81 -16.16 -13.01
C GLY A 182 2.71 -14.92 -12.97
N LEU A 183 2.17 -13.71 -12.75
CA LEU A 183 2.98 -12.52 -12.49
C LEU A 183 3.26 -12.36 -11.01
N TRP A 184 4.41 -11.76 -10.73
CA TRP A 184 4.83 -11.32 -9.40
C TRP A 184 5.54 -9.95 -9.50
N PRO A 185 4.78 -8.84 -9.63
CA PRO A 185 5.34 -7.50 -9.50
C PRO A 185 5.72 -7.19 -8.05
N ALA A 186 6.85 -6.49 -7.87
CA ALA A 186 7.36 -6.10 -6.55
C ALA A 186 7.96 -4.69 -6.54
N PHE A 187 7.68 -3.95 -5.46
CA PHE A 187 8.34 -2.73 -5.01
C PHE A 187 8.84 -2.95 -3.59
N TRP A 188 10.16 -2.99 -3.44
CA TRP A 188 10.80 -3.55 -2.25
C TRP A 188 12.18 -2.95 -2.05
N LEU A 189 12.85 -3.32 -0.97
CA LEU A 189 14.15 -2.82 -0.58
C LEU A 189 15.11 -3.97 -0.29
N LEU A 190 16.35 -3.82 -0.76
CA LEU A 190 17.45 -4.70 -0.43
C LEU A 190 18.67 -3.90 0.03
N PRO A 191 19.56 -4.46 0.86
CA PRO A 191 20.79 -3.78 1.23
C PRO A 191 21.68 -3.55 0.01
N LYS A 192 22.39 -2.43 -0.02
CA LYS A 192 23.42 -2.20 -1.03
C LYS A 192 24.46 -3.32 -0.99
N GLU A 193 24.79 -3.89 -2.16
CA GLU A 193 25.81 -4.93 -2.29
C GLU A 193 27.20 -4.45 -1.80
N PRO A 194 28.01 -5.37 -1.21
CA PRO A 194 27.66 -6.74 -0.86
C PRO A 194 26.78 -6.81 0.41
N PHE A 195 25.97 -7.87 0.51
CA PHE A 195 25.15 -8.17 1.67
C PHE A 195 24.93 -9.68 1.83
N SER A 196 24.50 -10.10 3.02
CA SER A 196 24.14 -11.49 3.33
C SER A 196 22.67 -11.61 3.67
N TRP A 197 21.92 -12.32 2.84
CA TRP A 197 20.50 -12.56 3.07
C TRP A 197 20.25 -13.83 3.92
N PRO A 198 19.26 -13.83 4.83
CA PRO A 198 18.35 -12.74 5.20
C PRO A 198 18.88 -11.85 6.33
N THR A 199 20.11 -12.06 6.83
CA THR A 199 20.63 -11.38 8.03
C THR A 199 20.71 -9.86 7.87
N ASP A 200 21.03 -9.37 6.68
CA ASP A 200 21.11 -7.93 6.37
C ASP A 200 19.75 -7.31 6.01
N GLY A 201 18.71 -8.15 5.87
CA GLY A 201 17.32 -7.74 5.71
C GLY A 201 16.80 -7.66 4.28
N GLU A 202 15.47 -7.68 4.18
CA GLU A 202 14.67 -7.41 2.99
C GLU A 202 13.33 -6.82 3.44
N VAL A 203 12.87 -5.78 2.75
CA VAL A 203 11.62 -5.08 3.06
C VAL A 203 10.77 -5.01 1.80
N ASP A 204 9.65 -5.72 1.80
CA ASP A 204 8.73 -5.75 0.68
C ASP A 204 7.60 -4.77 0.98
N ILE A 205 7.58 -3.66 0.23
CA ILE A 205 6.60 -2.60 0.43
C ILE A 205 5.29 -3.02 -0.24
N ALA A 206 5.40 -3.50 -1.47
CA ALA A 206 4.29 -4.01 -2.25
C ALA A 206 4.71 -5.20 -3.11
N GLU A 207 4.06 -6.34 -2.89
CA GLU A 207 4.09 -7.49 -3.79
C GLU A 207 2.65 -7.92 -4.10
N SER A 208 2.38 -8.37 -5.31
CA SER A 208 1.13 -9.05 -5.64
C SER A 208 1.44 -10.32 -6.41
N TRP A 209 0.66 -11.37 -6.20
CA TRP A 209 0.94 -12.69 -6.76
C TRP A 209 -0.24 -13.17 -7.59
N ASP A 210 0.06 -13.77 -8.75
CA ASP A 210 -0.93 -14.50 -9.56
C ASP A 210 -2.17 -13.66 -9.99
N GLY A 211 -2.09 -12.33 -9.89
CA GLY A 211 -3.19 -11.40 -10.15
C GLY A 211 -4.31 -11.44 -9.11
N ASP A 212 -4.02 -11.82 -7.88
CA ASP A 212 -5.01 -12.06 -6.82
C ASP A 212 -5.63 -10.80 -6.19
N LEU A 213 -5.14 -9.60 -6.54
CA LEU A 213 -5.55 -8.31 -5.99
C LEU A 213 -5.24 -8.14 -4.49
N ILE A 214 -4.27 -8.90 -3.99
CA ILE A 214 -3.76 -8.80 -2.64
C ILE A 214 -2.36 -8.19 -2.69
N ASN A 215 -2.14 -7.19 -1.86
CA ASN A 215 -0.81 -6.68 -1.56
C ASN A 215 -0.23 -7.45 -0.38
N HIS A 216 0.92 -8.07 -0.59
CA HIS A 216 1.73 -8.70 0.44
C HIS A 216 2.82 -7.71 0.85
N SER A 217 2.69 -7.12 2.05
CA SER A 217 3.78 -6.39 2.69
C SER A 217 4.58 -7.38 3.53
N CYS A 218 5.87 -7.46 3.29
CA CYS A 218 6.74 -8.43 3.91
C CYS A 218 7.99 -7.79 4.53
N PHE A 219 8.51 -8.49 5.53
CA PHE A 219 9.78 -8.15 6.14
C PHE A 219 10.52 -9.45 6.46
N HIS A 220 11.69 -9.62 5.84
CA HIS A 220 12.55 -10.78 6.06
C HIS A 220 13.80 -10.37 6.83
N TRP A 221 14.12 -11.11 7.90
CA TRP A 221 15.27 -10.85 8.73
C TRP A 221 15.76 -12.08 9.49
N GLY A 222 17.04 -12.13 9.87
CA GLY A 222 17.58 -13.10 10.82
C GLY A 222 18.41 -14.19 10.17
N THR A 223 18.42 -15.39 10.75
CA THR A 223 19.18 -16.54 10.24
C THR A 223 18.27 -17.63 9.70
N TRP A 224 18.76 -18.36 8.70
CA TRP A 224 18.11 -19.54 8.14
C TRP A 224 17.83 -20.65 9.16
N ALA A 225 18.74 -20.80 10.12
CA ALA A 225 18.60 -21.72 11.23
C ALA A 225 17.71 -21.06 12.29
N ASN A 226 16.49 -21.58 12.45
CA ASN A 226 15.56 -21.51 13.61
C ASN A 226 14.10 -21.28 13.17
N GLU A 227 13.17 -21.90 13.91
CA GLU A 227 11.71 -21.79 13.77
C GLU A 227 11.18 -20.47 14.38
N GLU A 228 11.83 -19.36 14.08
CA GLU A 228 11.48 -18.08 14.68
C GLU A 228 10.44 -17.34 13.85
N LEU A 229 9.21 -17.23 14.39
CA LEU A 229 8.03 -16.65 13.73
C LEU A 229 8.19 -15.18 13.27
N TRP A 230 9.25 -14.50 13.71
CA TRP A 230 9.56 -13.10 13.41
C TRP A 230 10.52 -12.91 12.23
N LYS A 231 11.09 -13.98 11.67
CA LYS A 231 12.02 -13.90 10.52
C LYS A 231 11.35 -13.53 9.21
N HIS A 232 10.04 -13.73 9.16
CA HIS A 232 9.17 -13.46 8.03
C HIS A 232 7.90 -12.87 8.61
N SER A 233 7.70 -11.58 8.43
CA SER A 233 6.49 -10.90 8.87
C SER A 233 5.70 -10.53 7.62
N LEU A 234 4.48 -11.04 7.48
CA LEU A 234 3.63 -10.83 6.33
C LEU A 234 2.33 -10.16 6.77
N MET A 235 1.88 -9.17 6.00
CA MET A 235 0.54 -8.62 6.08
C MET A 235 -0.09 -8.57 4.69
N GLU A 236 -1.30 -9.11 4.58
CA GLU A 236 -2.10 -9.10 3.35
C GLU A 236 -3.10 -7.95 3.38
N THR A 237 -3.14 -7.14 2.32
CA THR A 237 -4.13 -6.08 2.15
C THR A 237 -4.81 -6.25 0.79
N ARG A 238 -6.12 -6.53 0.80
CA ARG A 238 -6.95 -6.58 -0.41
C ARG A 238 -7.10 -5.18 -1.02
N ILE A 239 -6.85 -5.05 -2.32
CA ILE A 239 -7.06 -3.81 -3.09
C ILE A 239 -7.84 -4.16 -4.35
N ASP A 240 -9.17 -4.06 -4.28
CA ASP A 240 -10.04 -4.56 -5.35
C ASP A 240 -9.83 -3.88 -6.72
N ASP A 241 -9.31 -2.66 -6.73
CA ASP A 241 -9.04 -1.86 -7.93
C ASP A 241 -7.55 -1.70 -8.25
N MET A 242 -6.68 -2.57 -7.70
CA MET A 242 -5.21 -2.48 -7.82
C MET A 242 -4.70 -2.27 -9.24
N CYS A 243 -5.33 -2.93 -10.21
CA CYS A 243 -4.89 -2.97 -11.62
C CYS A 243 -5.42 -1.79 -12.43
N GLU A 244 -6.40 -1.06 -11.90
CA GLU A 244 -7.17 -0.04 -12.63
C GLU A 244 -6.70 1.39 -12.30
N ARG A 245 -5.94 1.56 -11.21
CA ARG A 245 -5.46 2.87 -10.76
C ARG A 245 -4.05 2.85 -10.23
N PHE A 246 -3.50 4.04 -9.99
CA PHE A 246 -2.32 4.19 -9.16
C PHE A 246 -2.69 3.99 -7.69
N VAL A 247 -1.96 3.10 -7.02
CA VAL A 247 -2.00 2.90 -5.58
C VAL A 247 -0.82 3.63 -4.97
N ARG A 248 -1.07 4.39 -3.89
CA ARG A 248 0.00 5.05 -3.15
C ARG A 248 0.56 4.09 -2.10
N PHE A 249 1.85 3.82 -2.18
CA PHE A 249 2.60 3.07 -1.18
C PHE A 249 3.56 4.02 -0.46
N ASP A 250 3.52 4.03 0.87
CA ASP A 250 4.50 4.75 1.69
C ASP A 250 5.20 3.76 2.65
N PHE A 251 6.52 3.88 2.76
CA PHE A 251 7.34 3.18 3.74
C PHE A 251 8.08 4.20 4.59
N ALA A 252 7.70 4.31 5.87
CA ALA A 252 8.31 5.24 6.81
C ALA A 252 9.20 4.49 7.79
N TRP A 253 10.39 5.03 8.04
CA TRP A 253 11.31 4.47 9.02
C TRP A 253 11.90 5.54 9.93
N ARG A 254 12.16 5.15 11.19
CA ARG A 254 12.89 5.97 12.15
C ARG A 254 13.81 5.09 12.98
N GLN A 255 15.12 5.30 12.83
CA GLN A 255 16.15 4.59 13.60
C GLN A 255 15.94 4.79 15.10
N LEU A 256 16.11 3.72 15.87
CA LEU A 256 16.08 3.78 17.32
C LEU A 256 17.39 4.39 17.84
N PRO A 257 17.34 5.41 18.71
CA PRO A 257 18.54 6.04 19.26
C PRO A 257 19.46 5.05 19.98
N GLU A 258 18.88 4.04 20.62
CA GLU A 258 19.58 3.05 21.42
C GLU A 258 20.34 2.01 20.57
N ASN A 259 19.91 1.79 19.32
CA ASN A 259 20.45 0.73 18.46
C ASN A 259 20.41 1.14 16.98
N PRO A 260 21.54 1.58 16.39
CA PRO A 260 21.61 2.02 14.99
C PRO A 260 21.22 0.95 13.95
N GLY A 261 21.25 -0.33 14.33
CA GLY A 261 20.77 -1.43 13.46
C GLY A 261 19.25 -1.59 13.45
N GLN A 262 18.54 -0.91 14.34
CA GLN A 262 17.10 -1.05 14.51
C GLN A 262 16.36 0.22 14.12
N SER A 263 15.21 0.06 13.47
CA SER A 263 14.34 1.15 13.09
C SER A 263 12.89 0.75 13.33
N LYS A 264 12.06 1.67 13.82
CA LYS A 264 10.62 1.52 13.69
C LYS A 264 10.29 1.62 12.20
N MET A 265 9.56 0.65 11.65
CA MET A 265 9.13 0.62 10.26
C MET A 265 7.60 0.57 10.18
N VAL A 266 6.98 1.41 9.35
CA VAL A 266 5.54 1.38 9.09
C VAL A 266 5.27 1.45 7.59
N TRP A 267 4.41 0.55 7.12
CA TRP A 267 3.91 0.50 5.75
C TRP A 267 2.54 1.16 5.69
N TYR A 268 2.31 1.91 4.63
CA TYR A 268 1.02 2.53 4.34
C TYR A 268 0.59 2.23 2.91
N ILE A 269 -0.71 2.03 2.74
CA ILE A 269 -1.39 1.89 1.45
C ILE A 269 -2.52 2.93 1.42
N ASP A 270 -2.47 3.82 0.45
CA ASP A 270 -3.38 4.97 0.32
C ASP A 270 -3.51 5.77 1.64
N GLY A 271 -2.36 6.00 2.29
CA GLY A 271 -2.24 6.71 3.57
C GLY A 271 -2.69 5.93 4.81
N LYS A 272 -3.27 4.73 4.65
CA LYS A 272 -3.67 3.87 5.77
C LYS A 272 -2.51 2.97 6.19
N ARG A 273 -2.18 2.97 7.48
CA ARG A 273 -1.17 2.08 8.07
C ARG A 273 -1.62 0.62 7.96
N VAL A 274 -0.76 -0.27 7.48
CA VAL A 274 -1.10 -1.70 7.27
C VAL A 274 -0.21 -2.65 8.06
N MET A 275 1.07 -2.32 8.21
CA MET A 275 2.04 -3.20 8.85
C MET A 275 3.05 -2.38 9.66
N LYS A 276 3.56 -2.97 10.74
CA LYS A 276 4.76 -2.48 11.42
C LYS A 276 5.74 -3.61 11.72
N ALA A 277 7.02 -3.27 11.79
CA ALA A 277 8.09 -4.17 12.20
C ALA A 277 9.28 -3.38 12.79
N VAL A 278 10.14 -4.08 13.54
CA VAL A 278 11.47 -3.62 13.94
C VAL A 278 12.49 -4.66 13.46
N PRO A 279 13.53 -4.29 12.69
CA PRO A 279 14.61 -5.22 12.37
C PRO A 279 15.37 -5.60 13.63
N ARG A 280 15.77 -6.86 13.75
CA ARG A 280 16.50 -7.35 14.93
C ARG A 280 18.02 -7.37 14.77
N GLY A 281 18.52 -7.12 13.56
CA GLY A 281 19.95 -7.19 13.26
C GLY A 281 20.59 -5.81 13.19
N ASN A 282 21.76 -5.78 12.53
CA ASN A 282 22.71 -4.69 12.72
C ASN A 282 22.82 -3.75 11.51
N ARG A 283 22.15 -4.05 10.39
CA ARG A 283 22.26 -3.23 9.18
C ARG A 283 21.24 -2.09 9.18
N PRO A 284 21.67 -0.82 9.18
CA PRO A 284 20.77 0.32 9.17
C PRO A 284 19.98 0.42 7.86
N LEU A 285 18.72 0.87 7.93
CA LEU A 285 17.89 1.07 6.73
C LEU A 285 18.45 2.10 5.76
N ARG A 286 19.28 3.05 6.22
CA ARG A 286 20.00 3.99 5.33
C ARG A 286 20.85 3.30 4.25
N ASP A 287 21.19 2.03 4.43
CA ASP A 287 21.99 1.26 3.48
C ASP A 287 21.15 0.51 2.43
N MET A 288 19.82 0.54 2.56
CA MET A 288 18.91 -0.15 1.63
C MET A 288 18.79 0.63 0.32
N THR A 289 18.78 -0.06 -0.81
CA THR A 289 18.40 0.43 -2.14
C THR A 289 16.95 0.03 -2.44
N VAL A 290 16.31 0.79 -3.32
CA VAL A 290 14.98 0.47 -3.86
C VAL A 290 15.11 -0.52 -5.00
N VAL A 291 14.22 -1.51 -5.04
CA VAL A 291 14.11 -2.49 -6.11
C VAL A 291 12.70 -2.49 -6.70
N LEU A 292 12.63 -2.52 -8.03
CA LEU A 292 11.40 -2.64 -8.80
C LEU A 292 11.55 -3.79 -9.80
N ASN A 293 10.61 -4.71 -9.85
CA ASN A 293 10.60 -5.75 -10.88
C ASN A 293 9.19 -6.30 -11.16
N ILE A 294 9.08 -7.04 -12.26
CA ILE A 294 7.97 -7.95 -12.53
C ILE A 294 8.56 -9.33 -12.79
N ALA A 295 8.48 -10.22 -11.80
CA ALA A 295 8.81 -11.63 -12.00
C ALA A 295 7.67 -12.36 -12.73
N MET A 296 8.00 -13.47 -13.38
CA MET A 296 7.07 -14.38 -14.04
C MET A 296 7.39 -15.82 -13.63
N GLY A 297 6.39 -16.57 -13.19
CA GLY A 297 6.63 -17.87 -12.57
C GLY A 297 7.25 -17.74 -11.19
N GLY A 298 7.86 -18.84 -10.74
CA GLY A 298 8.40 -18.96 -9.39
C GLY A 298 7.46 -19.64 -8.40
N ILE A 299 8.03 -19.95 -7.23
CA ILE A 299 7.38 -20.76 -6.19
C ILE A 299 6.08 -20.14 -5.66
N VAL A 300 6.03 -18.81 -5.49
CA VAL A 300 4.88 -18.12 -4.88
C VAL A 300 3.64 -18.14 -5.78
N VAL A 301 3.83 -18.16 -7.09
CA VAL A 301 2.74 -18.33 -8.08
C VAL A 301 2.59 -19.78 -8.55
N GLN A 302 3.15 -20.75 -7.81
CA GLN A 302 3.07 -22.17 -8.11
C GLN A 302 3.56 -22.53 -9.52
N HIS A 303 4.64 -21.89 -9.96
CA HIS A 303 5.26 -22.07 -11.27
C HIS A 303 4.35 -21.77 -12.48
N LYS A 304 3.21 -21.09 -12.26
CA LYS A 304 2.37 -20.60 -13.35
C LYS A 304 3.10 -19.50 -14.11
N ILE A 305 3.08 -19.55 -15.43
CA ILE A 305 3.55 -18.46 -16.29
C ILE A 305 2.33 -17.71 -16.86
N PRO A 306 2.47 -16.40 -17.16
CA PRO A 306 1.40 -15.62 -17.77
C PRO A 306 1.10 -16.07 -19.21
N ASP A 307 -0.10 -15.73 -19.69
CA ASP A 307 -0.46 -15.89 -21.10
C ASP A 307 0.33 -14.92 -21.99
N ASN A 308 0.35 -15.18 -23.30
CA ASN A 308 0.99 -14.32 -24.30
C ASN A 308 0.53 -12.86 -24.15
N GLY A 309 1.47 -11.93 -24.01
CA GLY A 309 1.13 -10.52 -23.86
C GLY A 309 2.23 -9.66 -23.28
N GLU A 310 1.86 -8.39 -23.04
CA GLU A 310 2.68 -7.39 -22.39
C GLU A 310 1.97 -6.91 -21.12
N TYR A 311 2.69 -6.88 -20.00
CA TYR A 311 2.14 -6.52 -18.70
C TYR A 311 3.01 -5.43 -18.07
N GLU A 312 2.39 -4.31 -17.71
CA GLU A 312 3.12 -3.10 -17.31
C GLU A 312 2.89 -2.74 -15.84
N MET A 313 4.01 -2.54 -15.13
CA MET A 313 4.07 -1.75 -13.90
C MET A 313 4.36 -0.31 -14.30
N VAL A 314 3.51 0.60 -13.85
CA VAL A 314 3.64 2.04 -14.14
C VAL A 314 3.91 2.78 -12.83
N VAL A 315 5.10 3.36 -12.70
CA VAL A 315 5.48 4.20 -11.56
C VAL A 315 5.27 5.66 -11.96
N ALA A 316 4.18 6.25 -11.44
CA ALA A 316 3.82 7.64 -11.76
C ALA A 316 4.70 8.65 -11.05
N SER A 317 5.08 8.36 -9.80
CA SER A 317 5.95 9.21 -9.01
C SER A 317 6.64 8.39 -7.96
N MET A 318 7.86 8.77 -7.59
CA MET A 318 8.56 8.26 -6.43
C MET A 318 9.32 9.39 -5.75
N SER A 319 9.37 9.41 -4.43
CA SER A 319 10.16 10.39 -3.69
C SER A 319 10.53 9.89 -2.31
N MET A 320 11.65 10.40 -1.80
CA MET A 320 12.07 10.21 -0.44
C MET A 320 12.09 11.55 0.29
N THR A 321 11.32 11.65 1.37
CA THR A 321 11.13 12.89 2.12
C THR A 321 11.47 12.74 3.61
N SER A 322 11.78 13.86 4.26
CA SER A 322 12.27 13.87 5.65
C SER A 322 11.25 13.43 6.69
N GLU A 323 9.95 13.54 6.38
CA GLU A 323 8.85 13.18 7.29
C GLU A 323 7.69 12.56 6.51
N PRO A 324 6.94 11.63 7.15
CA PRO A 324 5.69 11.11 6.59
C PRO A 324 4.58 12.17 6.60
N GLU A 325 3.54 11.94 5.80
CA GLU A 325 2.32 12.75 5.85
C GLU A 325 1.71 12.74 7.26
N GLY A 326 1.41 13.93 7.80
CA GLY A 326 0.99 14.12 9.19
C GLY A 326 2.14 14.21 10.20
N GLY A 327 3.40 14.10 9.75
CA GLY A 327 4.61 14.27 10.56
C GLY A 327 4.90 13.11 11.52
N TRP A 328 6.04 13.22 12.21
CA TRP A 328 6.51 12.16 13.12
C TRP A 328 5.56 11.87 14.29
N ARG A 329 4.75 12.83 14.72
CA ARG A 329 3.74 12.58 15.76
C ARG A 329 2.72 11.54 15.30
N ARG A 330 2.16 11.71 14.10
CA ARG A 330 1.24 10.73 13.51
C ARG A 330 1.90 9.36 13.35
N PHE A 331 3.16 9.34 12.91
CA PHE A 331 3.93 8.09 12.81
C PHE A 331 4.01 7.35 14.14
N GLU A 332 4.28 8.03 15.25
CA GLU A 332 4.31 7.38 16.57
C GLU A 332 2.92 6.90 17.01
N ASP A 333 1.87 7.69 16.78
CA ASP A 333 0.48 7.29 17.07
C ASP A 333 0.07 6.04 16.26
N ASP A 334 0.43 6.01 14.98
CA ASP A 334 0.17 4.89 14.06
C ASP A 334 1.00 3.65 14.45
N TRP A 335 2.25 3.85 14.86
CA TRP A 335 3.12 2.80 15.39
C TRP A 335 2.53 2.15 16.64
N ASP A 336 2.09 2.95 17.61
CA ASP A 336 1.54 2.44 18.87
C ASP A 336 0.19 1.73 18.67
N ALA A 337 -0.61 2.17 17.70
CA ALA A 337 -1.91 1.58 17.38
C ALA A 337 -1.83 0.20 16.68
N LEU A 338 -0.74 -0.08 15.97
CA LEU A 338 -0.55 -1.36 15.27
C LEU A 338 -0.08 -2.47 16.22
N LYS A 339 -0.36 -3.73 15.86
CA LYS A 339 0.35 -4.89 16.42
C LYS A 339 1.50 -5.26 15.49
N GLU A 340 2.61 -5.75 16.02
CA GLU A 340 3.69 -6.28 15.17
C GLU A 340 3.15 -7.41 14.31
N ALA A 341 3.52 -7.42 13.03
CA ALA A 341 3.19 -8.51 12.13
C ALA A 341 4.06 -9.72 12.48
N TYR A 342 3.44 -10.89 12.65
CA TYR A 342 4.14 -12.16 12.83
C TYR A 342 3.50 -13.21 11.91
N SER A 343 4.31 -14.12 11.36
CA SER A 343 3.92 -15.18 10.41
C SER A 343 2.79 -16.14 10.85
N GLY A 344 2.27 -16.03 12.07
CA GLY A 344 1.32 -16.97 12.67
C GLY A 344 -0.16 -16.78 12.31
N SER A 345 -0.52 -15.92 11.36
CA SER A 345 -1.93 -15.59 11.07
C SER A 345 -2.47 -15.99 9.69
N ASN A 346 -1.68 -16.63 8.81
CA ASN A 346 -2.21 -17.26 7.59
C ASN A 346 -1.36 -18.50 7.19
N PRO A 347 -1.95 -19.51 6.51
CA PRO A 347 -1.32 -20.82 6.34
C PRO A 347 -0.05 -20.70 5.51
N GLN A 348 1.06 -21.13 6.12
CA GLN A 348 2.37 -21.25 5.49
C GLN A 348 2.25 -21.95 4.12
N PRO A 349 2.80 -21.40 3.02
CA PRO A 349 3.31 -22.29 1.99
C PRO A 349 4.38 -23.17 2.65
N GLY A 350 4.29 -24.48 2.44
CA GLY A 350 5.07 -25.49 3.17
C GLY A 350 6.58 -25.24 3.18
N PRO A 351 7.33 -25.98 4.02
CA PRO A 351 8.74 -25.70 4.30
C PRO A 351 9.56 -25.60 3.01
N VAL A 352 10.04 -24.39 2.75
CA VAL A 352 10.97 -24.06 1.67
C VAL A 352 12.32 -24.71 2.00
N ASN A 353 12.63 -25.83 1.35
CA ASN A 353 13.89 -26.55 1.54
C ASN A 353 14.95 -26.03 0.55
N LEU A 354 15.54 -24.86 0.83
CA LEU A 354 16.58 -24.22 0.01
C LEU A 354 18.01 -24.59 0.46
N ARG A 355 18.30 -25.89 0.57
CA ARG A 355 19.68 -26.38 0.77
C ARG A 355 20.48 -26.37 -0.54
N SER A 356 20.88 -25.21 -1.05
CA SER A 356 22.06 -25.08 -1.93
C SER A 356 22.40 -23.62 -2.25
N MET A 357 22.78 -22.83 -1.23
CA MET A 357 23.49 -21.56 -1.44
C MET A 357 24.76 -21.53 -0.60
N THR A 358 25.68 -22.45 -0.88
CA THR A 358 27.10 -22.35 -0.52
C THR A 358 27.92 -23.02 -1.62
N ASN A 359 28.22 -22.25 -2.67
CA ASN A 359 29.51 -22.12 -3.35
C ASN A 359 29.36 -21.52 -4.74
#